data_AF-A0A919LG44-F1
#
_entry.id   AF-A0A919LG44-F1
#
_cell.length_a   1.000
_cell.length_b   1.000
_cell.length_c   1.000
_cell.angle_alpha   90.00
_cell.angle_beta   90.00
_cell.angle_gamma   90.00
#
_symmetry.space_group_name_H-M   'P 1'
#
loop_
_entity.id
_entity.type
_entity.pdbx_description
1 polymer ?
#
loop_
_entity_poly.entity_id
_entity_poly.type
_entity_poly.pdbx_seq_one_letter_code
_entity_poly.pdbx_strand_id
1 'polypeptide(L)'
;MHANAGLPVLTKNGAHFPLGPEGLADAQQDFVTGYGLSLIGGCCGTTPAHMREVVERVRGLTPTPRTPQAEPGAASIYQTVPFRQDSAYMAIGERTNANGSKKFRDAMLEARWDDCVEIARDQIREGAHMLDLCIDYVGRDGVADMEELAGRFATASTLPDRPGLHRGRGDPGGPGEARRAAPSSTRSTSRTATDPSRASRRSPSWPRSTAPH
;
A
#
# COMPACT_ATOMS: atom_id res chain seq x y z
N MET A 1 14.72 10.14 7.84
CA MET A 1 14.12 11.41 7.36
C MET A 1 15.18 12.17 6.60
N HIS A 2 14.94 12.50 5.33
CA HIS A 2 15.84 13.34 4.53
C HIS A 2 15.18 14.68 4.31
N ALA A 3 15.61 15.71 5.04
CA ALA A 3 14.99 17.04 4.98
C ALA A 3 15.63 17.90 3.88
N ASN A 4 14.81 18.74 3.24
CA ASN A 4 15.32 19.82 2.39
C ASN A 4 15.91 20.92 3.28
N ALA A 5 16.77 21.78 2.72
CA ALA A 5 17.27 22.98 3.39
C ALA A 5 16.21 24.10 3.45
N GLY A 6 15.06 23.78 4.06
CA GLY A 6 13.90 24.66 4.19
C GLY A 6 12.92 24.56 3.03
N LEU A 7 11.93 25.47 3.05
CA LEU A 7 10.95 25.57 1.97
C LEU A 7 11.59 26.22 0.73
N PRO A 8 11.31 25.70 -0.48
CA PRO A 8 11.87 26.26 -1.70
C PRO A 8 11.30 27.66 -1.96
N VAL A 9 12.21 28.61 -2.22
CA VAL A 9 11.88 29.97 -2.67
C VAL A 9 12.18 30.06 -4.16
N LEU A 10 11.17 30.42 -4.95
CA LEU A 10 11.35 30.57 -6.40
C LEU A 10 12.09 31.88 -6.70
N THR A 11 13.22 31.76 -7.38
CA THR A 11 14.02 32.89 -7.86
C THR A 11 14.12 32.86 -9.38
N LYS A 12 14.64 33.93 -9.99
CA LYS A 12 14.87 34.00 -11.44
C LYS A 12 15.79 32.88 -11.98
N ASN A 13 16.59 32.26 -11.10
CA ASN A 13 17.54 31.21 -11.45
C ASN A 13 17.10 29.82 -10.97
N GLY A 14 15.84 29.67 -10.54
CA GLY A 14 15.28 28.41 -10.05
C GLY A 14 14.96 28.42 -8.55
N ALA A 15 14.70 27.24 -7.99
CA ALA A 15 14.37 27.06 -6.57
C ALA A 15 15.62 27.23 -5.69
N HIS A 16 15.57 28.17 -4.76
CA HIS A 16 16.59 28.45 -3.75
C HIS A 16 16.12 28.00 -2.37
N PHE A 17 17.03 27.42 -1.59
CA PHE A 17 16.75 26.88 -0.26
C PHE A 17 17.45 27.73 0.80
N PRO A 18 16.72 28.52 1.62
CA PRO A 18 17.33 29.54 2.47
C PRO A 18 17.82 29.02 3.83
N LEU A 19 17.49 27.78 4.23
CA LEU A 19 17.89 27.29 5.54
C LEU A 19 19.40 27.02 5.54
N GLY A 20 20.10 27.57 6.53
CA GLY A 20 21.53 27.35 6.71
C GLY A 20 21.86 26.04 7.43
N PRO A 21 23.16 25.69 7.52
CA PRO A 21 23.66 24.50 8.21
C PRO A 21 23.19 24.34 9.65
N GLU A 22 23.33 25.39 10.46
CA GLU A 22 22.97 25.38 11.88
C GLU A 22 21.46 25.17 12.08
N GLY A 23 20.64 25.90 11.33
CA GLY A 23 19.18 25.77 11.42
C GLY A 23 18.67 24.39 11.01
N LEU A 24 19.32 23.74 10.04
CA LEU A 24 19.00 22.34 9.69
C LEU A 24 19.43 21.38 10.82
N ALA A 25 20.61 21.60 11.40
CA ALA A 25 21.14 20.77 12.48
C ALA A 25 20.27 20.82 13.74
N ASP A 26 19.85 22.01 14.16
CA ASP A 26 18.96 22.19 15.31
C ASP A 26 17.61 21.49 15.08
N ALA A 27 16.98 21.70 13.93
CA ALA A 27 15.71 21.04 13.60
C ALA A 27 15.84 19.51 13.59
N GLN A 28 16.92 18.96 13.01
CA GLN A 28 17.13 17.51 12.97
C GLN A 28 17.45 16.93 14.35
N GLN A 29 18.18 17.66 15.19
CA GLN A 29 18.41 17.26 16.58
C GLN A 29 17.09 17.09 17.34
N ASP A 30 16.17 18.06 17.22
CA ASP A 30 14.85 17.99 17.85
C ASP A 30 14.04 16.78 17.38
N PHE A 31 14.14 16.41 16.10
CA PHE A 31 13.49 15.20 15.61
C PHE A 31 14.12 13.90 16.16
N VAL A 32 15.44 13.87 16.29
CA VAL A 32 16.14 12.71 16.88
C VAL A 32 15.77 12.55 18.36
N THR A 33 15.81 13.63 19.14
CA THR A 33 15.58 13.58 20.59
C THR A 33 14.10 13.49 20.95
N GLY A 34 13.23 14.19 20.23
CA GLY A 34 11.80 14.25 20.52
C GLY A 34 11.00 13.10 19.92
N TYR A 35 11.36 12.63 18.72
CA TYR A 35 10.59 11.64 17.96
C TYR A 35 11.33 10.30 17.75
N GLY A 36 12.57 10.17 18.25
CA GLY A 36 13.34 8.93 18.19
C GLY A 36 13.74 8.53 16.77
N LEU A 37 14.00 9.50 15.89
CA LEU A 37 14.47 9.19 14.54
C LEU A 37 15.81 8.47 14.57
N SER A 38 15.89 7.33 13.89
CA SER A 38 17.10 6.49 13.84
C SER A 38 17.96 6.72 12.60
N LEU A 39 17.42 7.39 11.58
CA LEU A 39 18.11 7.71 10.34
C LEU A 39 17.73 9.11 9.88
N ILE A 40 18.72 9.98 9.73
CA ILE A 40 18.56 11.36 9.28
C ILE A 40 19.52 11.67 8.13
N GLY A 41 19.16 12.63 7.29
CA GLY A 41 20.01 13.09 6.20
C GLY A 41 19.44 14.31 5.50
N GLY A 42 20.09 14.69 4.39
CA GLY A 42 19.68 15.81 3.55
C GLY A 42 19.05 15.39 2.22
N CYS A 43 18.23 16.27 1.65
CA CYS A 43 17.68 16.18 0.30
C CYS A 43 17.99 17.49 -0.46
N CYS A 44 17.01 18.13 -1.10
CA CYS A 44 17.22 19.32 -1.93
C CYS A 44 17.78 20.50 -1.13
N GLY A 45 18.80 21.17 -1.70
CA GLY A 45 19.45 22.34 -1.08
C GLY A 45 20.43 22.03 0.04
N THR A 46 20.55 20.76 0.47
CA THR A 46 21.53 20.38 1.49
C THR A 46 22.93 20.24 0.88
N THR A 47 23.94 20.68 1.64
CA THR A 47 25.34 20.66 1.21
C THR A 47 26.20 19.90 2.22
N PRO A 48 27.45 19.55 1.91
CA PRO A 48 28.37 18.95 2.88
C PRO A 48 28.52 19.78 4.16
N ALA A 49 28.37 21.11 4.08
CA ALA A 49 28.37 21.98 5.26
C ALA A 49 27.19 21.73 6.18
N HIS A 50 25.99 21.52 5.63
CA HIS A 50 24.81 21.16 6.41
C HIS A 50 25.00 19.83 7.12
N MET A 51 25.45 18.82 6.37
CA MET A 51 25.62 17.47 6.93
C MET A 51 26.69 17.40 8.01
N ARG A 52 27.74 18.23 7.93
CA ARG A 52 28.75 18.32 8.98
C ARG A 52 28.15 18.81 10.29
N GLU A 53 27.39 19.90 10.27
CA GLU A 53 26.75 20.44 11.48
C GLU A 53 25.74 19.44 12.07
N VAL A 54 24.93 18.81 11.22
CA VAL A 54 24.01 17.74 11.64
C VAL A 54 24.77 16.62 12.34
N VAL A 55 25.84 16.10 11.73
CA VAL A 55 26.64 15.00 12.28
C VAL A 55 27.23 15.40 13.63
N GLU A 56 27.83 16.59 13.74
CA GLU A 56 28.39 17.06 15.01
C GLU A 56 27.33 17.17 16.11
N ARG A 57 26.10 17.58 15.75
CA ARG A 57 24.99 17.68 16.70
C ARG A 57 24.48 16.33 17.22
N VAL A 58 24.46 15.30 16.35
CA VAL A 58 23.81 14.02 16.67
C VAL A 58 24.78 12.87 16.96
N ARG A 59 26.08 13.02 16.73
CA ARG A 59 27.10 11.95 16.88
C ARG A 59 27.08 11.25 18.24
N GLY A 60 26.78 12.00 19.31
CA GLY A 60 26.72 11.48 20.68
C GLY A 60 25.37 10.90 21.10
N LEU A 61 24.35 10.96 20.24
CA LEU A 61 22.99 10.53 20.58
C LEU A 61 22.82 9.04 20.29
N THR A 62 22.15 8.35 21.21
CA THR A 62 21.74 6.95 21.01
C THR A 62 20.30 6.92 20.52
N PRO A 63 20.00 6.29 19.37
CA PRO A 63 18.63 6.16 18.88
C PRO A 63 17.72 5.49 19.92
N THR A 64 16.57 6.09 20.18
CA THR A 64 15.59 5.54 21.12
C THR A 64 15.00 4.22 20.59
N PRO A 65 14.92 3.15 21.40
CA PRO A 65 14.22 1.94 21.03
C PRO A 65 12.75 2.22 20.73
N ARG A 66 12.25 1.69 19.61
CA ARG A 66 10.85 1.87 19.20
C ARG A 66 10.04 0.62 19.54
N THR A 67 8.86 0.81 20.10
CA THR A 67 7.84 -0.22 20.32
C THR A 67 6.65 0.01 19.39
N PRO A 68 6.75 -0.39 18.11
CA PRO A 68 5.67 -0.18 17.15
C PRO A 68 4.42 -0.97 17.56
N GLN A 69 3.26 -0.32 17.52
CA GLN A 69 1.97 -0.98 17.69
C GLN A 69 1.46 -1.40 16.32
N ALA A 70 1.37 -2.70 16.07
CA ALA A 70 0.84 -3.22 14.83
C ALA A 70 -0.70 -3.21 14.88
N GLU A 71 -1.33 -2.36 14.08
CA GLU A 71 -2.77 -2.33 13.90
C GLU A 71 -3.18 -3.16 12.66
N PRO A 72 -3.99 -4.22 12.81
CA PRO A 72 -4.46 -4.99 11.66
C PRO A 72 -5.45 -4.16 10.81
N GLY A 73 -5.13 -3.96 9.53
CA GLY A 73 -5.99 -3.25 8.58
C GLY A 73 -5.62 -3.51 7.12
N ALA A 74 -6.37 -2.89 6.22
CA ALA A 74 -6.08 -2.81 4.79
C ALA A 74 -5.88 -1.34 4.40
N ALA A 75 -4.93 -1.07 3.49
CA ALA A 75 -4.63 0.29 3.05
C ALA A 75 -4.83 0.42 1.53
N SER A 76 -5.16 1.62 1.08
CA SER A 76 -5.04 2.10 -0.29
C SER A 76 -4.06 3.28 -0.28
N ILE A 77 -3.79 3.87 -1.45
CA ILE A 77 -2.99 5.10 -1.54
C ILE A 77 -3.65 6.30 -0.84
N TYR A 78 -4.97 6.25 -0.60
CA TYR A 78 -5.73 7.37 -0.05
C TYR A 78 -6.10 7.20 1.42
N GLN A 79 -6.25 5.97 1.89
CA GLN A 79 -6.70 5.70 3.26
C GLN A 79 -6.31 4.32 3.78
N THR A 80 -6.26 4.19 5.10
CA THR A 80 -6.16 2.92 5.84
C THR A 80 -7.49 2.61 6.54
N VAL A 81 -7.91 1.35 6.50
CA VAL A 81 -9.13 0.84 7.12
C VAL A 81 -8.75 -0.24 8.13
N PRO A 82 -8.90 0.01 9.45
CA PRO A 82 -8.63 -1.00 10.47
C PRO A 82 -9.70 -2.09 10.43
N PHE A 83 -9.30 -3.34 10.69
CA PHE A 83 -10.23 -4.48 10.69
C PHE A 83 -11.11 -4.53 11.93
N ARG A 84 -10.65 -3.99 13.06
CA ARG A 84 -11.50 -3.79 14.23
C ARG A 84 -12.14 -2.41 14.11
N GLN A 85 -13.44 -2.40 13.90
CA GLN A 85 -14.26 -1.19 13.98
C GLN A 85 -15.13 -1.30 15.23
N ASP A 86 -14.97 -0.37 16.18
CA ASP A 86 -15.62 -0.45 17.49
C ASP A 86 -17.15 -0.20 17.44
N SER A 87 -17.69 0.25 16.31
CA SER A 87 -19.12 0.61 16.20
C SER A 87 -19.73 0.43 14.81
N ALA A 88 -19.02 -0.20 13.87
CA ALA A 88 -19.47 -0.36 12.48
C ALA A 88 -19.19 -1.78 11.96
N TYR A 89 -20.03 -2.26 11.06
CA TYR A 89 -19.75 -3.46 10.28
C TYR A 89 -18.83 -3.09 9.11
N MET A 90 -17.87 -3.96 8.79
CA MET A 90 -17.02 -3.77 7.62
C MET A 90 -17.78 -4.25 6.37
N ALA A 91 -18.35 -3.32 5.60
CA ALA A 91 -18.99 -3.62 4.33
C ALA A 91 -17.95 -3.91 3.23
N ILE A 92 -18.01 -5.09 2.62
CA ILE A 92 -17.17 -5.47 1.48
C ILE A 92 -18.05 -5.49 0.24
N GLY A 93 -17.74 -4.66 -0.76
CA GLY A 93 -18.44 -4.64 -2.04
C GLY A 93 -18.07 -5.85 -2.89
N GLU A 94 -19.02 -6.74 -3.15
CA GLU A 94 -18.82 -8.00 -3.90
C GLU A 94 -19.15 -7.92 -5.39
N ARG A 95 -19.69 -6.79 -5.88
CA ARG A 95 -20.19 -6.66 -7.27
C ARG A 95 -19.07 -6.58 -8.31
N THR A 96 -17.81 -6.46 -7.88
CA THR A 96 -16.59 -6.48 -8.70
C THR A 96 -16.01 -7.91 -8.82
N ASN A 97 -16.91 -8.89 -8.96
CA ASN A 97 -16.58 -10.31 -9.03
C ASN A 97 -17.18 -10.93 -10.32
N ALA A 98 -16.34 -11.48 -11.20
CA ALA A 98 -16.75 -12.08 -12.48
C ALA A 98 -17.69 -13.29 -12.32
N ASN A 99 -17.58 -14.02 -11.21
CA ASN A 99 -18.45 -15.15 -10.88
C ASN A 99 -19.80 -14.65 -10.30
N GLY A 100 -19.77 -13.59 -9.49
CA GLY A 100 -20.93 -13.08 -8.75
C GLY A 100 -21.76 -12.03 -9.49
N SER A 101 -21.17 -11.30 -10.44
CA SER A 101 -21.81 -10.15 -11.10
C SER A 101 -21.80 -10.31 -12.62
N LYS A 102 -23.00 -10.53 -13.19
CA LYS A 102 -23.17 -10.60 -14.65
C LYS A 102 -22.75 -9.30 -15.33
N LYS A 103 -23.12 -8.15 -14.75
CA LYS A 103 -22.79 -6.82 -15.29
C LYS A 103 -21.27 -6.60 -15.33
N PHE A 104 -20.55 -6.98 -14.27
CA PHE A 104 -19.09 -6.86 -14.20
C PHE A 104 -18.41 -7.83 -15.16
N ARG A 105 -18.87 -9.09 -15.20
CA ARG A 105 -18.34 -10.09 -16.15
C ARG A 105 -18.49 -9.64 -17.60
N ASP A 106 -19.68 -9.20 -17.99
CA ASP A 106 -19.96 -8.82 -19.38
C ASP A 106 -19.10 -7.60 -19.78
N ALA A 107 -18.97 -6.60 -18.89
CA ALA A 107 -18.09 -5.45 -19.08
C ALA A 107 -16.60 -5.83 -19.18
N MET A 108 -16.13 -6.73 -18.31
CA MET A 108 -14.75 -7.25 -18.32
C MET A 108 -14.44 -8.04 -19.60
N LEU A 109 -15.37 -8.91 -20.03
CA LEU A 109 -15.21 -9.71 -21.24
C LEU A 109 -15.15 -8.85 -22.51
N GLU A 110 -15.95 -7.78 -22.56
CA GLU A 110 -15.97 -6.80 -23.65
C GLU A 110 -14.84 -5.76 -23.53
N ALA A 111 -13.94 -5.88 -22.55
CA ALA A 111 -12.86 -4.94 -22.27
C ALA A 111 -13.35 -3.49 -22.03
N ARG A 112 -14.59 -3.34 -21.54
CA ARG A 112 -15.17 -2.05 -21.09
C ARG A 112 -14.70 -1.71 -19.68
N TRP A 113 -13.41 -1.40 -19.56
CA TRP A 113 -12.75 -1.15 -18.28
C TRP A 113 -13.35 0.01 -17.49
N ASP A 114 -13.82 1.06 -18.17
CA ASP A 114 -14.42 2.22 -17.52
C ASP A 114 -15.74 1.85 -16.82
N ASP A 115 -16.53 0.96 -17.42
CA ASP A 115 -17.75 0.43 -16.81
C ASP A 115 -17.42 -0.40 -15.55
N CYS A 116 -16.31 -1.16 -15.57
CA CYS A 116 -15.84 -1.89 -14.40
C CYS A 116 -15.44 -0.95 -13.25
N VAL A 117 -14.79 0.18 -13.56
CA VAL A 117 -14.43 1.21 -12.58
C VAL A 117 -15.67 1.91 -12.03
N GLU A 118 -16.67 2.19 -12.86
CA GLU A 118 -17.93 2.77 -12.37
C GLU A 118 -18.69 1.83 -11.44
N ILE A 119 -18.71 0.52 -11.70
CA ILE A 119 -19.28 -0.48 -10.77
C ILE A 119 -18.54 -0.46 -9.42
N ALA A 120 -17.22 -0.28 -9.41
CA ALA A 120 -16.46 -0.09 -8.18
C ALA A 120 -16.86 1.21 -7.46
N ARG A 121 -16.94 2.33 -8.18
CA ARG A 121 -17.34 3.64 -7.62
C ARG A 121 -18.75 3.65 -7.04
N ASP A 122 -19.69 2.97 -7.70
CA ASP A 122 -21.06 2.81 -7.19
C ASP A 122 -21.05 2.13 -5.82
N GLN A 123 -20.22 1.09 -5.63
CA GLN A 123 -20.08 0.41 -4.34
C GLN A 123 -19.47 1.30 -3.26
N ILE A 124 -18.50 2.15 -3.63
CA ILE A 124 -17.93 3.15 -2.73
C ILE A 124 -19.02 4.13 -2.27
N ARG A 125 -19.84 4.64 -3.21
CA ARG A 125 -20.93 5.59 -2.91
C ARG A 125 -22.04 4.97 -2.06
N GLU A 126 -22.29 3.67 -2.23
CA GLU A 126 -23.25 2.91 -1.42
C GLU A 126 -22.73 2.56 -0.01
N GLY A 127 -21.48 2.91 0.32
CA GLY A 127 -20.92 2.75 1.66
C GLY A 127 -20.07 1.49 1.87
N ALA A 128 -19.54 0.89 0.81
CA ALA A 128 -18.50 -0.14 0.96
C ALA A 128 -17.25 0.46 1.64
N HIS A 129 -16.58 -0.34 2.48
CA HIS A 129 -15.30 0.01 3.11
C HIS A 129 -14.12 -0.64 2.39
N MET A 130 -14.37 -1.74 1.68
CA MET A 130 -13.38 -2.47 0.87
C MET A 130 -14.08 -3.05 -0.36
N LEU A 131 -13.35 -3.24 -1.45
CA LEU A 131 -13.86 -3.89 -2.66
C LEU A 131 -13.28 -5.30 -2.81
N ASP A 132 -14.09 -6.28 -3.20
CA ASP A 132 -13.64 -7.61 -3.61
C ASP A 132 -13.45 -7.63 -5.13
N LEU A 133 -12.21 -7.79 -5.60
CA LEU A 133 -11.89 -7.85 -7.03
C LEU A 133 -11.62 -9.30 -7.42
N CYS A 134 -12.55 -9.93 -8.13
CA CYS A 134 -12.37 -11.29 -8.65
C CYS A 134 -12.60 -11.30 -10.16
N ILE A 135 -11.61 -11.76 -10.90
CA ILE A 135 -11.57 -11.77 -12.36
C ILE A 135 -11.53 -13.19 -12.93
N ASP A 136 -11.62 -14.20 -12.07
CA ASP A 136 -11.51 -15.60 -12.49
C ASP A 136 -12.65 -15.96 -13.45
N TYR A 137 -12.32 -16.15 -14.71
CA TYR A 137 -13.27 -16.55 -15.73
C TYR A 137 -12.65 -17.57 -16.69
N VAL A 138 -13.37 -18.66 -16.91
CA VAL A 138 -12.90 -19.80 -17.72
C VAL A 138 -12.69 -19.35 -19.17
N GLY A 139 -11.46 -19.56 -19.68
CA GLY A 139 -11.13 -19.31 -21.09
C GLY A 139 -10.50 -17.95 -21.40
N ARG A 140 -10.03 -17.21 -20.39
CA ARG A 140 -9.32 -15.93 -20.56
C ARG A 140 -8.04 -15.89 -19.72
N ASP A 141 -7.11 -15.03 -20.10
CA ASP A 141 -5.90 -14.75 -19.33
C ASP A 141 -6.23 -13.85 -18.14
N GLY A 142 -6.46 -14.47 -16.99
CA GLY A 142 -6.72 -13.77 -15.74
C GLY A 142 -5.52 -12.98 -15.23
N VAL A 143 -4.29 -13.21 -15.69
CA VAL A 143 -3.15 -12.42 -15.21
C VAL A 143 -3.18 -11.02 -15.83
N ALA A 144 -3.35 -10.95 -17.16
CA ALA A 144 -3.41 -9.68 -17.89
C ALA A 144 -4.59 -8.80 -17.42
N ASP A 145 -5.77 -9.40 -17.23
CA ASP A 145 -6.94 -8.65 -16.75
C ASP A 145 -6.77 -8.17 -15.30
N MET A 146 -6.04 -8.92 -14.45
CA MET A 146 -5.74 -8.49 -13.08
C MET A 146 -4.84 -7.28 -13.07
N GLU A 147 -3.79 -7.27 -13.88
CA GLU A 147 -2.86 -6.15 -13.94
C GLU A 147 -3.56 -4.86 -14.39
N GLU A 148 -4.40 -4.96 -15.41
CA GLU A 148 -5.15 -3.82 -15.94
C GLU A 148 -6.19 -3.30 -14.92
N LEU A 149 -7.02 -4.19 -14.36
CA LEU A 149 -8.08 -3.78 -13.42
C LEU A 149 -7.53 -3.36 -12.06
N ALA A 150 -6.55 -4.06 -11.50
CA ALA A 150 -5.94 -3.68 -10.22
C ALA A 150 -5.18 -2.35 -10.34
N GLY A 151 -4.49 -2.10 -11.46
CA GLY A 151 -3.82 -0.82 -11.73
C GLY A 151 -4.79 0.35 -11.83
N ARG A 152 -5.93 0.14 -12.51
CA ARG A 152 -7.00 1.14 -12.60
C ARG A 152 -7.70 1.35 -11.26
N PHE A 153 -7.98 0.28 -10.51
CA PHE A 153 -8.63 0.40 -9.20
C PHE A 153 -7.72 1.12 -8.22
N ALA A 154 -6.42 0.86 -8.22
CA ALA A 154 -5.47 1.57 -7.39
C ALA A 154 -5.45 3.09 -7.59
N THR A 155 -5.71 3.56 -8.81
CA THR A 155 -5.68 4.98 -9.17
C THR A 155 -7.06 5.63 -9.12
N ALA A 156 -8.12 4.87 -9.39
CA ALA A 156 -9.49 5.38 -9.51
C ALA A 156 -10.38 5.09 -8.29
N SER A 157 -10.04 4.11 -7.46
CA SER A 157 -10.72 3.77 -6.20
C SER A 157 -10.01 4.46 -5.03
N THR A 158 -10.79 5.15 -4.21
CA THR A 158 -10.30 5.67 -2.92
C THR A 158 -10.23 4.59 -1.85
N LEU A 159 -10.84 3.42 -2.06
CA LEU A 159 -10.89 2.32 -1.09
C LEU A 159 -9.82 1.26 -1.35
N PRO A 160 -9.36 0.55 -0.30
CA PRO A 160 -8.57 -0.66 -0.45
C PRO A 160 -9.35 -1.73 -1.23
N ASP A 161 -8.68 -2.42 -2.15
CA ASP A 161 -9.22 -3.56 -2.88
C ASP A 161 -8.61 -4.87 -2.39
N ARG A 162 -9.35 -5.96 -2.59
CA ARG A 162 -8.98 -7.31 -2.23
C ARG A 162 -8.93 -8.16 -3.51
N PRO A 163 -7.76 -8.33 -4.15
CA PRO A 163 -7.64 -9.13 -5.35
C PRO A 163 -7.76 -10.62 -5.02
N GLY A 164 -8.69 -11.28 -5.71
CA GLY A 164 -8.96 -12.71 -5.67
C GLY A 164 -8.75 -13.33 -7.04
N LEU A 165 -7.83 -14.29 -7.13
CA LEU A 165 -7.70 -15.20 -8.27
C LEU A 165 -7.96 -16.62 -7.77
N HIS A 166 -8.97 -17.28 -8.32
CA HIS A 166 -9.21 -18.70 -8.10
C HIS A 166 -8.47 -19.49 -9.18
N ARG A 167 -7.78 -20.57 -8.77
CA ARG A 167 -6.93 -21.35 -9.69
C ARG A 167 -7.80 -22.27 -10.54
N GLY A 168 -8.02 -21.93 -11.79
CA GLY A 168 -8.43 -22.89 -12.81
C GLY A 168 -7.37 -24.00 -12.94
N ARG A 169 -7.79 -25.26 -13.11
CA ARG A 169 -6.86 -26.38 -13.37
C ARG A 169 -6.11 -26.10 -14.69
N GLY A 170 -4.81 -25.82 -14.62
CA GLY A 170 -3.92 -25.76 -15.79
C GLY A 170 -3.05 -24.51 -15.95
N ASP A 171 -3.17 -23.50 -15.09
CA ASP A 171 -2.43 -22.23 -15.25
C ASP A 171 -1.05 -22.24 -14.53
N PRO A 172 0.07 -21.92 -15.23
CA PRO A 172 1.40 -21.78 -14.63
C PRO A 172 1.62 -20.49 -13.81
N GLY A 173 0.73 -19.49 -13.89
CA GLY A 173 0.81 -18.25 -13.10
C GLY A 173 0.46 -18.46 -11.62
N GLY A 174 1.30 -17.99 -10.71
CA GLY A 174 1.14 -18.23 -9.28
C GLY A 174 0.32 -17.14 -8.55
N PRO A 175 -0.31 -17.43 -7.39
CA PRO A 175 -0.96 -16.41 -6.54
C PRO A 175 0.01 -15.35 -5.97
N GLY A 176 1.30 -15.47 -6.27
CA GLY A 176 2.33 -14.47 -5.98
C GLY A 176 2.32 -13.29 -6.95
N GLU A 177 1.85 -13.44 -8.18
CA GLU A 177 1.85 -12.38 -9.22
C GLU A 177 0.69 -11.39 -9.02
N ALA A 178 -0.52 -11.90 -8.74
CA ALA A 178 -1.67 -11.04 -8.36
C ALA A 178 -1.41 -10.21 -7.08
N ARG A 179 -0.55 -10.70 -6.17
CA ARG A 179 -0.10 -9.95 -4.99
C ARG A 179 0.99 -8.92 -5.29
N ARG A 180 1.77 -9.10 -6.37
CA ARG A 180 2.79 -8.13 -6.82
C ARG A 180 2.19 -6.96 -7.58
N ALA A 181 1.07 -7.17 -8.29
CA ALA A 181 0.37 -6.13 -9.02
C ALA A 181 -0.42 -5.16 -8.11
N ALA A 182 -0.77 -5.57 -6.89
CA ALA A 182 -1.50 -4.73 -5.95
C ALA A 182 -0.55 -3.69 -5.27
N PRO A 183 -0.85 -2.38 -5.33
CA PRO A 183 0.04 -1.35 -4.81
C PRO A 183 0.04 -1.19 -3.28
N SER A 184 -0.70 -2.02 -2.54
CA SER A 184 -0.81 -1.94 -1.08
C SER A 184 -1.02 -3.30 -0.42
N SER A 185 -1.16 -3.32 0.92
CA SER A 185 -1.32 -4.52 1.74
C SER A 185 -2.66 -5.22 1.49
N THR A 186 -2.74 -6.03 0.43
CA THR A 186 -3.95 -6.71 0.00
C THR A 186 -4.01 -8.18 0.45
N ARG A 187 -5.23 -8.73 0.56
CA ARG A 187 -5.47 -10.11 1.04
C ARG A 187 -6.06 -11.00 -0.06
N SER A 188 -5.44 -12.14 -0.37
CA SER A 188 -6.00 -13.10 -1.34
C SER A 188 -7.21 -13.88 -0.78
N THR A 189 -8.16 -14.27 -1.64
CA THR A 189 -9.42 -14.98 -1.30
C THR A 189 -9.32 -16.50 -1.31
N SER A 190 -8.27 -17.12 -1.86
CA SER A 190 -8.20 -18.59 -2.02
C SER A 190 -7.06 -19.24 -1.21
N ARG A 191 -7.41 -19.79 -0.05
CA ARG A 191 -6.69 -20.94 0.56
C ARG A 191 -7.73 -21.98 0.96
N THR A 192 -8.23 -22.73 -0.01
CA THR A 192 -9.04 -23.91 0.27
C THR A 192 -8.14 -24.99 0.89
N ALA A 193 -8.44 -25.36 2.14
CA ALA A 193 -7.84 -26.51 2.81
C ALA A 193 -8.56 -27.78 2.34
N THR A 194 -7.98 -28.51 1.38
CA THR A 194 -8.52 -29.78 0.87
C THR A 194 -7.94 -31.02 1.55
N ASP A 195 -7.40 -30.90 2.77
CA ASP A 195 -6.87 -32.06 3.52
C ASP A 195 -7.12 -31.91 5.05
N PRO A 196 -8.07 -32.67 5.63
CA PRO A 196 -8.42 -32.57 7.04
C PRO A 196 -7.32 -33.09 7.99
N SER A 197 -6.30 -33.79 7.49
CA SER A 197 -5.19 -34.33 8.31
C SER A 197 -4.09 -33.31 8.61
N ARG A 198 -4.10 -32.14 7.94
CA ARG A 198 -3.08 -31.07 8.10
C ARG A 198 -3.56 -29.85 8.88
N ALA A 199 -4.79 -29.86 9.39
CA ALA A 199 -5.44 -28.71 10.02
C ALA A 199 -4.78 -28.24 11.34
N SER A 200 -4.00 -29.09 12.03
CA SER A 200 -3.48 -28.78 13.38
C SER A 200 -2.13 -28.04 13.43
N ARG A 201 -1.50 -27.68 12.30
CA ARG A 201 -0.13 -27.10 12.30
C ARG A 201 0.07 -25.83 11.47
N ARG A 202 -0.96 -25.06 11.14
CA ARG A 202 -0.77 -23.89 10.25
C ARG A 202 -1.49 -22.64 10.76
N SER A 203 -0.77 -21.87 11.59
CA SER A 203 -1.06 -20.47 11.87
C SER A 203 -0.94 -19.61 10.58
N PRO A 204 -1.72 -18.53 10.46
CA PRO A 204 -1.64 -17.64 9.30
C PRO A 204 -0.27 -16.98 9.26
N SER A 205 0.55 -17.36 8.27
CA SER A 205 1.87 -16.77 8.06
C SER A 205 1.72 -15.37 7.47
N TRP A 206 1.98 -14.35 8.27
CA TRP A 206 2.28 -13.00 7.82
C TRP A 206 3.61 -12.99 7.04
N PRO A 207 3.77 -12.18 5.98
CA PRO A 207 5.09 -11.96 5.41
C PRO A 207 5.94 -11.26 6.48
N ARG A 208 6.97 -11.95 6.98
CA ARG A 208 8.11 -11.26 7.61
C ARG A 208 8.82 -10.53 6.48
N SER A 209 8.87 -9.20 6.53
CA SER A 209 9.78 -8.46 5.67
C SER A 209 11.20 -8.86 6.08
N THR A 210 11.91 -9.54 5.18
CA THR A 210 13.36 -9.72 5.30
C THR A 210 14.00 -8.35 5.16
N ALA A 211 14.44 -7.77 6.28
CA ALA A 211 15.44 -6.71 6.28
C ALA A 211 16.78 -7.36 5.89
N PRO A 212 17.53 -6.84 4.91
CA PRO A 212 18.90 -7.29 4.68
C PRO A 212 19.79 -6.89 5.86
N HIS A 213 20.68 -7.82 6.23
CA HIS A 213 21.73 -7.65 7.23
C HIS A 213 22.78 -6.62 6.81
#